data_AF-A0A944VJA5-F1
#
_entry.id   AF-A0A944VJA5-F1
#
_cell.length_a   1.000
_cell.length_b   1.000
_cell.length_c   1.000
_cell.angle_alpha   90.00
_cell.angle_beta   90.00
_cell.angle_gamma   90.00
#
_symmetry.space_group_name_H-M   'P 1'
#
loop_
_entity.id
_entity.type
_entity.pdbx_description
1 polymer ?
#
loop_
_entity_poly.entity_id
_entity_poly.type
_entity_poly.pdbx_seq_one_letter_code
_entity_poly.pdbx_strand_id
1 'polypeptide(L)'
;MKKSKLITKKRFAFATIATILIGAITLNTTLVYPVSYNFPTKPMRELIKSVQNSAFIKAFLSAVAAAEVNRGNVDSGAGGYNILFSNKTFTSYKHHPAKSISRYIDVKGKRVKIPSTAAGRYQILKFVDDDLIQQTGIKSFGPNAQDEKATYLIFERGALRHVLKGKFDEALSIVNSVWSSLPGAKYGQRTVPYTTFCQDLLHYLRKFGAQEQQIKHIRCGYKPITSYKASGNSLANKVSRTFKKIARKLSSKKNSKQTSKKVIKKGRSRPHKKRKYA
;
A
#
# COMPACT_ATOMS: atom_id res chain seq x y z
N MET A 1 63.50 6.66 -46.09
CA MET A 1 62.77 7.17 -47.29
C MET A 1 61.27 7.00 -47.10
N LYS A 2 60.46 7.95 -47.61
CA LYS A 2 59.03 7.88 -48.00
C LYS A 2 57.99 7.10 -47.15
N LYS A 3 57.06 7.88 -46.59
CA LYS A 3 55.57 7.79 -46.72
C LYS A 3 54.76 6.66 -46.03
N SER A 4 54.05 7.09 -44.97
CA SER A 4 52.59 6.96 -44.75
C SER A 4 51.87 5.59 -44.76
N LYS A 5 51.09 5.33 -43.70
CA LYS A 5 49.63 5.49 -43.76
C LYS A 5 48.99 5.67 -42.38
N LEU A 6 47.86 6.38 -42.37
CA LEU A 6 47.02 6.72 -41.23
C LEU A 6 46.21 5.49 -40.75
N ILE A 7 45.82 5.46 -39.46
CA ILE A 7 44.44 5.24 -39.00
C ILE A 7 44.36 5.46 -37.46
N THR A 8 43.75 6.59 -37.10
CA THR A 8 42.81 6.82 -35.97
C THR A 8 42.26 5.57 -35.28
N LYS A 9 42.00 5.46 -33.96
CA LYS A 9 41.47 6.37 -32.91
C LYS A 9 41.55 5.57 -31.58
N LYS A 10 41.57 6.07 -30.34
CA LYS A 10 41.36 7.39 -29.68
C LYS A 10 42.56 7.68 -28.73
N ARG A 11 42.45 8.67 -27.84
CA ARG A 11 43.30 8.86 -26.65
C ARG A 11 42.43 8.92 -25.37
N PHE A 12 43.01 8.55 -24.23
CA PHE A 12 42.52 8.93 -22.89
C PHE A 12 42.63 10.46 -22.68
N ALA A 13 41.75 11.05 -21.86
CA ALA A 13 42.10 11.85 -20.65
C ALA A 13 41.02 12.89 -20.23
N PHE A 14 40.55 12.75 -18.98
CA PHE A 14 40.36 13.75 -17.90
C PHE A 14 39.72 15.15 -18.09
N ALA A 15 38.91 15.51 -17.06
CA ALA A 15 38.71 16.85 -16.45
C ALA A 15 37.94 17.93 -17.27
N THR A 16 37.17 18.89 -16.71
CA THR A 16 36.76 19.21 -15.32
C THR A 16 35.52 20.15 -15.32
N ILE A 17 34.80 20.23 -14.18
CA ILE A 17 34.03 21.39 -13.65
C ILE A 17 32.96 22.09 -14.53
N ALA A 18 31.71 22.09 -14.03
CA ALA A 18 30.77 23.22 -14.18
C ALA A 18 29.78 23.25 -13.01
N THR A 19 29.68 24.38 -12.29
CA THR A 19 28.75 24.57 -11.16
C THR A 19 28.08 25.95 -11.30
N ILE A 20 26.81 26.01 -11.72
CA ILE A 20 25.99 27.24 -11.73
C ILE A 20 24.56 26.96 -11.22
N LEU A 21 23.94 28.00 -10.64
CA LEU A 21 22.83 28.03 -9.69
C LEU A 21 21.41 27.67 -10.21
N ILE A 22 20.67 27.00 -9.31
CA ILE A 22 19.31 27.33 -8.78
C ILE A 22 18.32 28.12 -9.69
N GLY A 23 17.14 27.54 -9.99
CA GLY A 23 15.96 28.28 -10.46
C GLY A 23 14.67 27.49 -10.73
N ALA A 24 13.60 27.78 -9.97
CA ALA A 24 12.16 27.66 -10.30
C ALA A 24 11.50 26.35 -10.85
N ILE A 25 10.92 25.57 -9.93
CA ILE A 25 9.49 25.12 -9.87
C ILE A 25 8.66 25.06 -11.20
N THR A 26 8.23 23.87 -11.65
CA THR A 26 6.80 23.42 -11.64
C THR A 26 6.54 21.99 -12.18
N LEU A 27 5.50 21.38 -11.60
CA LEU A 27 4.93 20.04 -11.82
C LEU A 27 4.46 19.74 -13.25
N ASN A 28 4.69 18.51 -13.75
CA ASN A 28 3.58 17.61 -14.17
C ASN A 28 4.01 16.17 -14.52
N THR A 29 3.71 15.19 -13.65
CA THR A 29 3.48 13.79 -14.06
C THR A 29 2.41 13.15 -13.18
N THR A 30 1.16 13.27 -13.63
CA THR A 30 -0.02 12.70 -12.97
C THR A 30 -0.12 11.20 -13.25
N LEU A 31 0.60 10.36 -12.49
CA LEU A 31 0.33 8.92 -12.45
C LEU A 31 -0.98 8.64 -11.70
N VAL A 32 -2.09 8.82 -12.42
CA VAL A 32 -3.41 8.35 -12.03
C VAL A 32 -3.48 6.87 -12.39
N TYR A 33 -3.19 5.99 -11.44
CA TYR A 33 -3.40 4.55 -11.63
C TYR A 33 -4.91 4.25 -11.70
N PRO A 34 -5.42 3.73 -12.83
CA PRO A 34 -6.84 3.38 -12.94
C PRO A 34 -7.14 2.11 -12.15
N VAL A 35 -8.31 2.08 -11.50
CA VAL A 35 -8.83 0.91 -10.79
C VAL A 35 -9.26 -0.15 -11.82
N SER A 36 -8.37 -1.10 -12.11
CA SER A 36 -8.62 -2.31 -12.91
C SER A 36 -7.38 -3.22 -12.83
N TYR A 37 -7.11 -3.81 -11.66
CA TYR A 37 -5.83 -4.47 -11.39
C TYR A 37 -5.79 -5.95 -11.81
N ASN A 38 -5.47 -6.19 -13.08
CA ASN A 38 -4.60 -7.32 -13.43
C ASN A 38 -3.15 -6.88 -13.20
N PHE A 39 -2.63 -7.06 -11.99
CA PHE A 39 -1.23 -6.78 -11.71
C PHE A 39 -0.32 -7.84 -12.35
N PRO A 40 0.72 -7.45 -13.12
CA PRO A 40 1.87 -8.31 -13.28
C PRO A 40 2.54 -8.42 -11.90
N THR A 41 2.47 -9.61 -11.29
CA THR A 41 2.92 -9.83 -9.90
C THR A 41 4.43 -9.67 -9.72
N LYS A 42 5.21 -9.90 -10.79
CA LYS A 42 6.68 -9.75 -10.81
C LYS A 42 7.17 -8.33 -10.49
N PRO A 43 6.85 -7.27 -11.28
CA PRO A 43 7.28 -5.89 -10.98
C PRO A 43 6.95 -5.40 -9.56
N MET A 44 5.76 -5.74 -9.04
CA MET A 44 5.36 -5.31 -7.69
C MET A 44 6.16 -6.02 -6.60
N ARG A 45 6.36 -7.33 -6.77
CA ARG A 45 7.15 -8.14 -5.83
C ARG A 45 8.63 -7.77 -5.86
N GLU A 46 9.16 -7.41 -7.03
CA GLU A 46 10.53 -6.89 -7.19
C GLU A 46 10.69 -5.53 -6.51
N LEU A 47 9.73 -4.61 -6.65
CA LEU A 47 9.71 -3.35 -5.90
C LEU A 47 9.72 -3.59 -4.39
N ILE A 48 8.87 -4.48 -3.88
CA ILE A 48 8.83 -4.86 -2.46
C ILE A 48 10.20 -5.39 -2.00
N LYS A 49 10.80 -6.32 -2.75
CA LYS A 49 12.12 -6.88 -2.44
C LYS A 49 13.23 -5.84 -2.45
N SER A 50 13.19 -4.89 -3.38
CA SER A 50 14.19 -3.81 -3.45
C SER A 50 14.16 -2.89 -2.21
N VAL A 51 12.98 -2.68 -1.61
CA VAL A 51 12.83 -1.80 -0.44
C VAL A 51 12.95 -2.53 0.91
N GLN A 52 12.73 -3.85 0.94
CA GLN A 52 12.76 -4.65 2.18
C GLN A 52 14.07 -4.55 2.97
N ASN A 53 15.19 -4.28 2.30
CA ASN A 53 16.46 -4.12 3.00
C ASN A 53 16.67 -2.75 3.67
N SER A 54 15.82 -1.75 3.38
CA SER A 54 15.85 -0.43 4.01
C SER A 54 15.67 -0.52 5.53
N ALA A 55 16.54 0.16 6.27
CA ALA A 55 16.42 0.33 7.72
C ALA A 55 15.05 0.86 8.13
N PHE A 56 14.45 1.76 7.34
CA PHE A 56 13.16 2.38 7.62
C PHE A 56 12.00 1.39 7.44
N ILE A 57 12.05 0.52 6.41
CA ILE A 57 11.06 -0.55 6.22
C ILE A 57 11.19 -1.58 7.34
N LYS A 58 12.41 -2.07 7.62
CA LYS A 58 12.67 -3.03 8.70
C LYS A 58 12.23 -2.50 10.06
N ALA A 59 12.48 -1.22 10.34
CA ALA A 59 12.09 -0.60 11.60
C ALA A 59 10.59 -0.43 11.74
N PHE A 60 9.91 0.08 10.71
CA PHE A 60 8.46 0.26 10.74
C PHE A 60 7.71 -1.07 10.82
N LEU A 61 8.14 -2.09 10.07
CA LEU A 61 7.63 -3.45 10.21
C LEU A 61 7.84 -3.99 11.63
N SER A 62 9.02 -3.80 12.21
CA SER A 62 9.31 -4.28 13.57
C SER A 62 8.51 -3.55 14.64
N ALA A 63 8.18 -2.26 14.46
CA ALA A 63 7.27 -1.51 15.34
C ALA A 63 5.81 -1.98 15.19
N VAL A 64 5.34 -2.28 13.98
CA VAL A 64 4.02 -2.91 13.75
C VAL A 64 3.96 -4.29 14.41
N ALA A 65 5.03 -5.08 14.29
CA ALA A 65 5.15 -6.38 14.96
C ALA A 65 5.12 -6.25 16.49
N ALA A 66 5.83 -5.27 17.05
CA ALA A 66 5.84 -5.03 18.50
C ALA A 66 4.45 -4.64 19.02
N ALA A 67 3.63 -3.95 18.22
CA ALA A 67 2.24 -3.67 18.56
C ALA A 67 1.32 -4.90 18.49
N GLU A 68 1.47 -5.75 17.47
CA GLU A 68 0.62 -6.93 17.26
C GLU A 68 0.97 -8.14 18.15
N VAL A 69 2.26 -8.43 18.35
CA VAL A 69 2.72 -9.65 19.07
C VAL A 69 3.58 -9.37 20.31
N ASN A 70 3.70 -8.11 20.75
CA ASN A 70 4.62 -7.61 21.79
C ASN A 70 6.11 -7.63 21.40
N ARG A 71 6.87 -6.64 21.90
CA ARG A 71 8.29 -6.48 21.59
C ARG A 71 9.18 -7.64 22.05
N GLY A 72 8.88 -8.27 23.19
CA GLY A 72 9.65 -9.42 23.68
C GLY A 72 9.65 -10.59 22.68
N ASN A 73 8.52 -10.86 22.04
CA ASN A 73 8.42 -11.84 20.95
C ASN A 73 9.16 -11.41 19.67
N VAL A 74 9.25 -10.10 19.39
CA VAL A 74 9.94 -9.57 18.21
C VAL A 74 11.47 -9.58 18.37
N ASP A 75 11.95 -9.33 19.59
CA ASP A 75 13.39 -9.27 19.90
C ASP A 75 14.00 -10.63 20.30
N SER A 76 13.19 -11.70 20.42
CA SER A 76 13.66 -13.03 20.85
C SER A 76 13.10 -14.19 20.00
N GLY A 77 13.70 -15.38 20.16
CA GLY A 77 13.22 -16.63 19.55
C GLY A 77 13.05 -16.53 18.04
N ALA A 78 11.85 -16.86 17.54
CA ALA A 78 11.51 -16.78 16.12
C ALA A 78 11.03 -15.37 15.67
N GLY A 79 11.36 -14.29 16.39
CA GLY A 79 11.08 -12.90 16.00
C GLY A 79 9.59 -12.57 15.83
N GLY A 80 8.71 -13.34 16.47
CA GLY A 80 7.25 -13.22 16.35
C GLY A 80 6.63 -13.97 15.15
N TYR A 81 7.44 -14.49 14.22
CA TYR A 81 6.94 -15.07 12.97
C TYR A 81 6.08 -16.32 13.13
N ASN A 82 6.14 -17.01 14.25
CA ASN A 82 5.34 -18.19 14.55
C ASN A 82 4.17 -17.96 15.53
N ILE A 83 3.87 -16.72 15.92
CA ILE A 83 2.85 -16.44 16.95
C ILE A 83 1.43 -16.55 16.40
N LEU A 84 0.60 -17.38 17.02
CA LEU A 84 -0.84 -17.47 16.80
C LEU A 84 -1.57 -16.43 17.66
N PHE A 85 -2.81 -16.10 17.29
CA PHE A 85 -3.71 -15.20 18.02
C PHE A 85 -3.87 -15.47 19.53
N SER A 86 -3.54 -16.67 20.00
CA SER A 86 -3.56 -17.06 21.42
C SER A 86 -2.21 -16.97 22.13
N ASN A 87 -1.22 -16.27 21.55
CA ASN A 87 0.18 -16.22 21.98
C ASN A 87 0.91 -17.58 22.01
N LYS A 88 0.32 -18.65 21.47
CA LYS A 88 0.98 -19.95 21.25
C LYS A 88 1.72 -19.93 19.92
N THR A 89 2.69 -20.82 19.74
CA THR A 89 3.46 -20.92 18.49
C THR A 89 2.87 -21.95 17.50
N PHE A 90 3.20 -21.80 16.22
CA PHE A 90 3.09 -22.85 15.20
C PHE A 90 4.47 -23.28 14.68
N THR A 91 4.57 -24.46 14.08
CA THR A 91 5.85 -25.06 13.67
C THR A 91 6.10 -25.06 12.16
N SER A 92 5.05 -25.12 11.33
CA SER A 92 5.18 -25.16 9.88
C SER A 92 4.92 -23.81 9.23
N TYR A 93 5.90 -23.31 8.48
CA TYR A 93 5.85 -22.08 7.68
C TYR A 93 5.40 -22.31 6.22
N LYS A 94 5.02 -23.54 5.85
CA LYS A 94 4.70 -23.91 4.46
C LYS A 94 3.52 -23.09 3.91
N HIS A 95 2.51 -22.83 4.76
CA HIS A 95 1.34 -22.00 4.49
C HIS A 95 0.91 -21.29 5.77
N HIS A 96 0.00 -20.31 5.67
CA HIS A 96 -0.64 -19.73 6.85
C HIS A 96 -1.36 -20.82 7.67
N PRO A 97 -1.19 -20.89 9.01
CA PRO A 97 -1.61 -22.04 9.81
C PRO A 97 -3.13 -22.26 9.87
N ALA A 98 -3.92 -21.25 9.50
CA ALA A 98 -5.39 -21.29 9.33
C ALA A 98 -6.19 -21.73 10.58
N LYS A 99 -5.56 -21.77 11.75
CA LYS A 99 -6.21 -22.11 13.03
C LYS A 99 -7.08 -20.95 13.49
N SER A 100 -8.40 -21.11 13.41
CA SER A 100 -9.34 -20.20 14.07
C SER A 100 -9.32 -20.45 15.58
N ILE A 101 -8.88 -19.47 16.37
CA ILE A 101 -8.76 -19.58 17.82
C ILE A 101 -9.56 -18.46 18.48
N SER A 102 -10.32 -18.80 19.51
CA SER A 102 -11.10 -17.82 20.28
C SER A 102 -10.35 -17.33 21.50
N ARG A 103 -10.22 -16.00 21.68
CA ARG A 103 -9.71 -15.39 22.93
C ARG A 103 -10.60 -14.27 23.43
N TYR A 104 -10.55 -14.00 24.73
CA TYR A 104 -11.11 -12.79 25.32
C TYR A 104 -10.24 -11.59 25.01
N ILE A 105 -10.86 -10.51 24.53
CA ILE A 105 -10.24 -9.21 24.28
C ILE A 105 -11.12 -8.09 24.84
N ASP A 106 -10.52 -6.95 25.14
CA ASP A 106 -11.26 -5.77 25.57
C ASP A 106 -11.69 -4.96 24.33
N VAL A 107 -13.00 -4.85 24.11
CA VAL A 107 -13.63 -4.04 23.04
C VAL A 107 -14.56 -3.02 23.70
N LYS A 108 -14.26 -1.73 23.54
CA LYS A 108 -15.02 -0.62 24.14
C LYS A 108 -15.27 -0.80 25.65
N GLY A 109 -14.26 -1.28 26.38
CA GLY A 109 -14.32 -1.54 27.82
C GLY A 109 -15.02 -2.85 28.23
N LYS A 110 -15.49 -3.67 27.28
CA LYS A 110 -16.12 -4.98 27.57
C LYS A 110 -15.22 -6.13 27.15
N ARG A 111 -15.11 -7.17 27.99
CA ARG A 111 -14.44 -8.43 27.61
C ARG A 111 -15.35 -9.23 26.68
N VAL A 112 -14.90 -9.45 25.44
CA VAL A 112 -15.62 -10.20 24.42
C VAL A 112 -14.73 -11.35 23.94
N LYS A 113 -15.27 -12.56 23.86
CA LYS A 113 -14.59 -13.71 23.25
C LYS A 113 -14.78 -13.63 21.73
N ILE A 114 -13.72 -13.38 20.97
CA ILE A 114 -13.77 -13.37 19.51
C ILE A 114 -12.95 -14.53 18.92
N PRO A 115 -13.43 -15.22 17.87
CA PRO A 115 -12.61 -16.08 17.04
C PRO A 115 -11.73 -15.24 16.11
N SER A 116 -10.50 -15.68 15.87
CA SER A 116 -9.63 -15.11 14.84
C SER A 116 -8.65 -16.16 14.32
N THR A 117 -8.34 -16.07 13.03
CA THR A 117 -7.29 -16.86 12.39
C THR A 117 -5.91 -16.21 12.46
N ALA A 118 -5.77 -15.05 13.12
CA ALA A 118 -4.57 -14.23 13.06
C ALA A 118 -3.29 -15.00 13.43
N ALA A 119 -2.27 -14.88 12.60
CA ALA A 119 -1.00 -15.57 12.79
C ALA A 119 0.20 -14.76 12.28
N GLY A 120 1.37 -15.13 12.81
CA GLY A 120 2.66 -14.58 12.43
C GLY A 120 2.94 -13.21 13.04
N ARG A 121 4.09 -12.66 12.64
CA ARG A 121 4.70 -11.43 13.17
C ARG A 121 3.81 -10.20 12.99
N TYR A 122 2.92 -10.25 12.00
CA TYR A 122 1.99 -9.17 11.63
C TYR A 122 0.52 -9.55 11.81
N GLN A 123 0.22 -10.66 12.51
CA GLN A 123 -1.14 -11.14 12.81
C GLN A 123 -2.08 -11.17 11.58
N ILE A 124 -1.54 -11.61 10.44
CA ILE A 124 -2.27 -11.72 9.16
C ILE A 124 -3.42 -12.72 9.35
N LEU A 125 -4.60 -12.40 8.82
CA LEU A 125 -5.78 -13.27 8.82
C LEU A 125 -5.75 -14.20 7.61
N LYS A 126 -6.33 -15.41 7.71
CA LYS A 126 -6.29 -16.41 6.62
C LYS A 126 -6.86 -15.88 5.31
N PHE A 127 -7.99 -15.16 5.34
CA PHE A 127 -8.58 -14.59 4.12
C PHE A 127 -7.69 -13.49 3.51
N VAL A 128 -7.02 -12.68 4.33
CA VAL A 128 -6.04 -11.69 3.87
C VAL A 128 -4.82 -12.39 3.26
N ASP A 129 -4.38 -13.52 3.83
CA ASP A 129 -3.32 -14.34 3.24
C ASP A 129 -3.73 -14.91 1.87
N ASP A 130 -4.99 -15.34 1.70
CA ASP A 130 -5.53 -15.84 0.43
C ASP A 130 -5.63 -14.74 -0.63
N ASP A 131 -6.06 -13.54 -0.26
CA ASP A 131 -6.07 -12.36 -1.14
C ASP A 131 -4.64 -11.97 -1.55
N LEU A 132 -3.71 -11.95 -0.59
CA LEU A 132 -2.30 -11.68 -0.86
C LEU A 132 -1.65 -12.77 -1.72
N ILE A 133 -2.03 -14.04 -1.59
CA ILE A 133 -1.58 -15.12 -2.46
C ILE A 133 -2.01 -14.87 -3.90
N GLN A 134 -3.26 -14.44 -4.12
CA GLN A 134 -3.75 -14.07 -5.46
C GLN A 134 -3.03 -12.84 -6.02
N GLN A 135 -2.80 -11.81 -5.19
CA GLN A 135 -2.15 -10.56 -5.59
C GLN A 135 -0.63 -10.67 -5.82
N THR A 136 0.07 -11.61 -5.17
CA THR A 136 1.55 -11.66 -5.14
C THR A 136 2.16 -13.00 -5.57
N GLY A 137 1.39 -14.09 -5.56
CA GLY A 137 1.88 -15.46 -5.75
C GLY A 137 2.65 -16.05 -4.56
N ILE A 138 2.74 -15.35 -3.41
CA ILE A 138 3.54 -15.77 -2.25
C ILE A 138 2.75 -16.81 -1.41
N LYS A 139 2.84 -18.09 -1.81
CA LYS A 139 2.15 -19.21 -1.15
C LYS A 139 2.69 -19.61 0.23
N SER A 140 3.93 -19.21 0.55
CA SER A 140 4.56 -19.52 1.83
C SER A 140 4.21 -18.50 2.92
N PHE A 141 4.46 -18.88 4.17
CA PHE A 141 4.21 -18.05 5.35
C PHE A 141 5.44 -17.99 6.29
N GLY A 142 6.63 -18.24 5.76
CA GLY A 142 7.89 -18.06 6.48
C GLY A 142 8.27 -16.58 6.69
N PRO A 143 9.32 -16.28 7.46
CA PRO A 143 9.70 -14.91 7.82
C PRO A 143 9.72 -13.91 6.65
N ASN A 144 10.53 -14.18 5.63
CA ASN A 144 10.63 -13.30 4.45
C ASN A 144 9.29 -13.14 3.71
N ALA A 145 8.46 -14.19 3.68
CA ALA A 145 7.15 -14.15 3.03
C ALA A 145 6.14 -13.29 3.82
N GLN A 146 6.18 -13.33 5.15
CA GLN A 146 5.40 -12.44 6.00
C GLN A 146 5.84 -10.98 5.85
N ASP A 147 7.15 -10.72 5.74
CA ASP A 147 7.68 -9.38 5.47
C ASP A 147 7.27 -8.86 4.08
N GLU A 148 7.35 -9.71 3.05
CA GLU A 148 6.90 -9.35 1.69
C GLU A 148 5.39 -9.00 1.71
N LYS A 149 4.58 -9.80 2.40
CA LYS A 149 3.13 -9.61 2.58
C LYS A 149 2.78 -8.35 3.37
N ALA A 150 3.44 -8.07 4.50
CA ALA A 150 3.21 -6.86 5.28
C ALA A 150 3.67 -5.59 4.52
N THR A 151 4.78 -5.68 3.78
CA THR A 151 5.23 -4.59 2.89
C THR A 151 4.24 -4.34 1.76
N TYR A 152 3.62 -5.41 1.20
CA TYR A 152 2.53 -5.27 0.23
C TYR A 152 1.33 -4.52 0.83
N LEU A 153 0.87 -4.87 2.03
CA LEU A 153 -0.24 -4.16 2.69
C LEU A 153 0.08 -2.66 2.93
N ILE A 154 1.32 -2.34 3.31
CA ILE A 154 1.80 -0.95 3.45
C ILE A 154 1.82 -0.24 2.08
N PHE A 155 2.19 -0.94 1.00
CA PHE A 155 2.15 -0.41 -0.36
C PHE A 155 0.71 -0.15 -0.85
N GLU A 156 -0.18 -1.13 -0.71
CA GLU A 156 -1.57 -1.09 -1.18
C GLU A 156 -2.35 0.08 -0.56
N ARG A 157 -2.14 0.34 0.74
CA ARG A 157 -2.73 1.50 1.42
C ARG A 157 -2.07 2.84 1.05
N GLY A 158 -0.99 2.84 0.27
CA GLY A 158 -0.25 4.03 -0.16
C GLY A 158 0.71 4.60 0.90
N ALA A 159 1.02 3.84 1.95
CA ALA A 159 1.88 4.25 3.05
C ALA A 159 3.39 4.04 2.77
N LEU A 160 3.77 3.13 1.87
CA LEU A 160 5.18 2.75 1.63
C LEU A 160 6.11 3.95 1.37
N ARG A 161 5.68 4.90 0.53
CA ARG A 161 6.43 6.12 0.23
C ARG A 161 6.65 7.04 1.44
N HIS A 162 5.81 6.94 2.46
CA HIS A 162 5.90 7.75 3.67
C HIS A 162 6.89 7.09 4.63
N VAL A 163 6.80 5.76 4.82
CA VAL A 163 7.79 4.96 5.55
C VAL A 163 9.21 5.20 5.00
N LEU A 164 9.39 5.11 3.67
CA LEU A 164 10.69 5.34 3.00
C LEU A 164 11.23 6.78 3.14
N LYS A 165 10.37 7.75 3.47
CA LYS A 165 10.74 9.17 3.66
C LYS A 165 10.86 9.57 5.13
N GLY A 166 10.78 8.64 6.08
CA GLY A 166 10.77 8.93 7.51
C GLY A 166 9.46 9.55 8.02
N LYS A 167 8.43 9.63 7.17
CA LYS A 167 7.10 10.20 7.45
C LYS A 167 6.21 9.18 8.16
N PHE A 168 6.67 8.75 9.34
CA PHE A 168 6.09 7.61 10.04
C PHE A 168 4.71 7.91 10.64
N ASP A 169 4.42 9.16 11.00
CA ASP A 169 3.09 9.56 11.48
C ASP A 169 2.04 9.48 10.36
N GLU A 170 2.36 9.99 9.17
CA GLU A 170 1.49 9.83 8.00
C GLU A 170 1.32 8.35 7.64
N ALA A 171 2.41 7.56 7.64
CA ALA A 171 2.33 6.12 7.38
C ALA A 171 1.43 5.39 8.40
N LEU A 172 1.61 5.64 9.69
CA LEU A 172 0.81 5.08 10.78
C LEU A 172 -0.67 5.45 10.66
N SER A 173 -0.97 6.72 10.37
CA SER A 173 -2.35 7.20 10.20
C SER A 173 -3.10 6.53 9.03
N ILE A 174 -2.37 5.99 8.06
CA ILE A 174 -2.89 5.24 6.92
C ILE A 174 -3.10 3.76 7.30
N VAL A 175 -2.10 3.12 7.92
CA VAL A 175 -2.09 1.66 8.15
C VAL A 175 -2.73 1.20 9.47
N ASN A 176 -3.16 2.10 10.35
CA ASN A 176 -4.00 1.75 11.52
C ASN A 176 -5.39 1.18 11.15
N SER A 177 -5.72 1.16 9.85
CA SER A 177 -6.86 0.47 9.25
C SER A 177 -6.52 -0.92 8.67
N VAL A 178 -5.29 -1.39 8.86
CA VAL A 178 -4.82 -2.76 8.54
C VAL A 178 -4.68 -3.55 9.84
N TRP A 179 -3.97 -2.97 10.81
CA TRP A 179 -3.58 -3.62 12.07
C TRP A 179 -4.37 -3.05 13.25
N SER A 180 -5.05 -3.93 13.98
CA SER A 180 -5.98 -3.55 15.05
C SER A 180 -5.31 -3.04 16.31
N SER A 181 -4.04 -3.42 16.55
CA SER A 181 -3.25 -2.98 17.70
C SER A 181 -2.73 -1.53 17.58
N LEU A 182 -2.71 -0.95 16.36
CA LEU A 182 -1.98 0.28 16.10
C LEU A 182 -2.67 1.54 16.65
N PRO A 183 -1.90 2.56 17.07
CA PRO A 183 -2.45 3.83 17.52
C PRO A 183 -3.48 4.44 16.54
N GLY A 184 -4.66 4.73 17.06
CA GLY A 184 -5.76 5.33 16.29
C GLY A 184 -6.59 4.34 15.45
N ALA A 185 -6.34 3.03 15.56
CA ALA A 185 -7.19 2.01 14.94
C ALA A 185 -8.64 2.09 15.46
N LYS A 186 -9.63 1.91 14.57
CA LYS A 186 -11.05 2.24 14.84
C LYS A 186 -11.92 1.05 15.25
N TYR A 187 -11.32 -0.12 15.48
CA TYR A 187 -12.03 -1.36 15.80
C TYR A 187 -12.64 -1.39 17.23
N GLY A 188 -12.35 -0.39 18.06
CA GLY A 188 -12.80 -0.32 19.46
C GLY A 188 -12.03 -1.26 20.40
N GLN A 189 -11.10 -2.04 19.87
CA GLN A 189 -10.11 -2.81 20.62
C GLN A 189 -9.10 -1.87 21.29
N ARG A 190 -8.49 -2.30 22.39
CA ARG A 190 -7.37 -1.58 23.00
C ARG A 190 -6.17 -1.57 22.04
N THR A 191 -5.68 -0.37 21.68
CA THR A 191 -4.46 -0.18 20.89
C THR A 191 -3.25 0.02 21.80
N VAL A 192 -2.03 -0.11 21.28
CA VAL A 192 -0.84 0.41 21.95
C VAL A 192 -0.87 1.95 21.97
N PRO A 193 -0.23 2.61 22.97
CA PRO A 193 -0.03 4.05 22.95
C PRO A 193 0.87 4.49 21.78
N TYR A 194 0.63 5.69 21.25
CA TYR A 194 1.50 6.28 20.22
C TYR A 194 2.95 6.42 20.70
N THR A 195 3.15 6.82 21.96
CA THR A 195 4.47 6.95 22.59
C THR A 195 5.24 5.63 22.54
N THR A 196 4.62 4.52 22.92
CA THR A 196 5.19 3.17 22.85
C THR A 196 5.55 2.77 21.42
N PHE A 197 4.62 2.93 20.47
CA PHE A 197 4.89 2.61 19.05
C PHE A 197 6.07 3.43 18.50
N CYS A 198 6.14 4.72 18.82
CA CYS A 198 7.22 5.60 18.39
C CYS A 198 8.56 5.25 19.07
N GLN A 199 8.55 4.87 20.35
CA GLN A 199 9.75 4.41 21.06
C GLN A 199 10.31 3.11 20.46
N ASP A 200 9.45 2.14 20.14
CA ASP A 200 9.86 0.91 19.47
C ASP A 200 10.35 1.18 18.04
N LEU A 201 9.68 2.07 17.30
CA LEU A 201 10.16 2.55 16.00
C LEU A 201 11.56 3.18 16.08
N LEU A 202 11.82 4.09 17.03
CA LEU A 202 13.14 4.68 17.23
C LEU A 202 14.19 3.64 17.64
N HIS A 203 13.82 2.69 18.51
CA HIS A 203 14.69 1.57 18.86
C HIS A 203 15.09 0.77 17.62
N TYR A 204 14.11 0.39 16.80
CA TYR A 204 14.38 -0.40 15.60
C TYR A 204 15.10 0.38 14.49
N LEU A 205 14.85 1.69 14.35
CA LEU A 205 15.60 2.53 13.42
C LEU A 205 17.09 2.50 13.75
N ARG A 206 17.45 2.68 15.03
CA ARG A 206 18.84 2.56 15.49
C ARG A 206 19.38 1.12 15.35
N LYS A 207 18.59 0.11 15.72
CA LYS A 207 18.95 -1.32 15.59
C LYS A 207 19.29 -1.72 14.15
N PHE A 208 18.64 -1.11 13.16
CA PHE A 208 18.89 -1.34 11.72
C PHE A 208 19.81 -0.30 11.07
N GLY A 209 20.54 0.50 11.85
CA GLY A 209 21.59 1.38 11.35
C GLY A 209 21.12 2.66 10.66
N ALA A 210 19.91 3.15 10.96
CA ALA A 210 19.52 4.50 10.55
C ALA A 210 20.44 5.55 11.20
N GLN A 211 20.96 6.49 10.40
CA GLN A 211 21.85 7.53 10.91
C GLN A 211 21.06 8.54 11.76
N GLU A 212 21.63 9.04 12.85
CA GLU A 212 20.92 9.94 13.78
C GLU A 212 20.45 11.23 13.07
N GLN A 213 21.19 11.73 12.09
CA GLN A 213 20.80 12.87 11.23
C GLN A 213 19.51 12.61 10.44
N GLN A 214 19.23 11.35 10.08
CA GLN A 214 18.02 10.94 9.38
C GLN A 214 16.82 10.83 10.33
N ILE A 215 17.03 10.59 11.63
CA ILE A 215 15.95 10.31 12.60
C ILE A 215 15.75 11.40 13.67
N LYS A 216 16.66 12.38 13.80
CA LYS A 216 16.59 13.50 14.77
C LYS A 216 15.31 14.34 14.73
N HIS A 217 14.52 14.23 13.66
CA HIS A 217 13.27 14.97 13.49
C HIS A 217 12.06 14.23 14.09
N ILE A 218 12.20 12.94 14.42
CA ILE A 218 11.16 12.10 14.99
C ILE A 218 11.09 12.36 16.50
N ARG A 219 9.93 12.79 17.01
CA ARG A 219 9.73 13.15 18.42
C ARG A 219 8.57 12.39 19.03
N CYS A 220 8.86 11.37 19.84
CA CYS A 220 7.84 10.53 20.49
C CYS A 220 7.05 11.20 21.64
N GLY A 221 7.02 12.54 21.69
CA GLY A 221 6.38 13.34 22.73
C GLY A 221 5.12 14.09 22.29
N TYR A 222 4.64 13.92 21.05
CA TYR A 222 3.49 14.66 20.51
C TYR A 222 2.30 13.76 20.16
N LYS A 223 1.08 14.27 20.38
CA LYS A 223 -0.19 13.55 20.13
C LYS A 223 -0.53 13.51 18.62
N PRO A 224 -1.35 12.53 18.17
CA PRO A 224 -1.60 12.33 16.74
C PRO A 224 -2.29 13.52 16.09
N ILE A 225 -1.99 13.75 14.80
CA ILE A 225 -2.72 14.69 13.95
C ILE A 225 -4.20 14.27 13.91
N THR A 226 -5.03 14.96 14.68
CA THR A 226 -6.47 14.75 14.70
C THR A 226 -7.05 15.27 13.38
N SER A 227 -7.51 14.33 12.56
CA SER A 227 -7.87 14.53 11.16
C SER A 227 -6.71 15.02 10.27
N TYR A 228 -6.13 14.08 9.52
CA TYR A 228 -5.57 14.43 8.22
C TYR A 228 -6.74 14.88 7.33
N LYS A 229 -7.09 16.16 7.38
CA LYS A 229 -7.95 16.79 6.36
C LYS A 229 -7.20 16.64 5.04
N ALA A 230 -7.60 15.63 4.25
CA ALA A 230 -7.05 15.41 2.92
C ALA A 230 -7.16 16.74 2.17
N SER A 231 -6.02 17.33 1.80
CA SER A 231 -6.00 18.66 1.20
C SER A 231 -6.89 18.64 -0.05
N GLY A 232 -7.83 19.59 -0.13
CA GLY A 232 -8.97 19.53 -1.05
C GLY A 232 -8.60 19.43 -2.54
N ASN A 233 -7.34 19.69 -2.86
CA ASN A 233 -6.74 19.68 -4.20
C ASN A 233 -5.95 18.41 -4.54
N SER A 234 -6.19 17.28 -3.86
CA SER A 234 -5.70 15.98 -4.34
C SER A 234 -6.15 15.73 -5.79
N LEU A 235 -5.20 15.29 -6.62
CA LEU A 235 -5.43 14.85 -8.00
C LEU A 235 -6.62 13.88 -8.12
N ALA A 236 -6.81 13.01 -7.13
CA ALA A 236 -7.94 12.07 -7.05
C ALA A 236 -9.32 12.78 -7.06
N ASN A 237 -9.45 13.95 -6.42
CA ASN A 237 -10.69 14.74 -6.43
C ASN A 237 -10.95 15.35 -7.82
N LYS A 238 -9.90 15.83 -8.50
CA LYS A 238 -9.98 16.38 -9.85
C LYS A 238 -10.36 15.28 -10.85
N VAL A 239 -9.71 14.12 -10.74
CA VAL A 239 -10.01 12.90 -11.50
C VAL A 239 -11.45 12.43 -11.28
N SER A 240 -11.92 12.33 -10.03
CA SER A 240 -13.30 11.92 -9.70
C SER A 240 -14.36 12.87 -10.30
N ARG A 241 -14.12 14.19 -10.28
CA ARG A 241 -15.00 15.17 -10.95
C ARG A 241 -15.01 15.01 -12.47
N THR A 242 -13.85 14.73 -13.08
CA THR A 242 -13.73 14.46 -14.52
C THR A 242 -14.45 13.17 -14.92
N PHE A 243 -14.26 12.07 -14.18
CA PHE A 243 -15.01 10.82 -14.40
C PHE A 243 -16.53 11.02 -14.25
N LYS A 244 -17.00 11.77 -13.24
CA LYS A 244 -18.43 12.11 -13.11
C LYS A 244 -18.95 12.96 -14.29
N LYS A 245 -18.16 13.89 -14.84
CA LYS A 245 -18.52 14.62 -16.08
C LYS A 245 -18.59 13.70 -17.30
N ILE A 246 -17.62 12.80 -17.47
CA ILE A 246 -17.58 11.84 -18.58
C ILE A 246 -18.77 10.86 -18.49
N ALA A 247 -19.05 10.30 -17.31
CA ALA A 247 -20.17 9.40 -17.08
C ALA A 247 -21.53 10.06 -17.41
N ARG A 248 -21.74 11.32 -17.04
CA ARG A 248 -22.94 12.09 -17.44
C ARG A 248 -23.03 12.29 -18.95
N LYS A 249 -21.92 12.65 -19.63
CA LYS A 249 -21.88 12.75 -21.11
C LYS A 249 -22.22 11.40 -21.77
N LEU A 250 -21.68 10.29 -21.27
CA LEU A 250 -21.96 8.94 -21.79
C LEU A 250 -23.43 8.53 -21.55
N SER A 251 -23.99 8.82 -20.38
CA SER A 251 -25.42 8.61 -20.09
C SER A 251 -26.33 9.41 -21.03
N SER A 252 -26.04 10.70 -21.23
CA SER A 252 -26.81 11.54 -22.18
C SER A 252 -26.76 11.03 -23.62
N LYS A 253 -25.60 10.55 -24.09
CA LYS A 253 -25.45 9.90 -25.41
C LYS A 253 -26.19 8.55 -25.51
N LYS A 254 -26.32 7.81 -24.40
CA LYS A 254 -27.08 6.55 -24.38
C LYS A 254 -28.58 6.84 -24.54
N ASN A 255 -29.11 7.84 -23.85
CA ASN A 255 -30.50 8.28 -23.97
C ASN A 255 -30.83 8.83 -25.37
N SER A 256 -29.93 9.59 -26.02
CA SER A 256 -30.14 10.06 -27.40
C SER A 256 -30.09 8.95 -28.46
N LYS A 257 -29.29 7.89 -28.25
CA LYS A 257 -29.30 6.69 -29.09
C LYS A 257 -30.55 5.80 -28.88
N GLN A 258 -31.18 5.89 -27.71
CA GLN A 258 -32.36 5.08 -27.38
C GLN A 258 -33.66 5.72 -27.87
N THR A 259 -33.77 7.06 -27.87
CA THR A 259 -34.86 7.80 -28.52
C THR A 259 -34.84 7.63 -30.04
N SER A 260 -33.68 7.82 -30.70
CA SER A 260 -33.53 7.63 -32.15
C SER A 260 -33.87 6.20 -32.62
N LYS A 261 -33.46 5.15 -31.89
CA LYS A 261 -33.87 3.76 -32.19
C LYS A 261 -35.38 3.52 -32.00
N LYS A 262 -36.07 4.27 -31.14
CA LYS A 262 -37.52 4.14 -30.90
C LYS A 262 -38.35 4.79 -32.02
N VAL A 263 -37.82 5.84 -32.67
CA VAL A 263 -38.44 6.48 -33.85
C VAL A 263 -38.38 5.57 -35.08
N ILE A 264 -37.21 4.96 -35.35
CA ILE A 264 -37.03 4.10 -36.55
C ILE A 264 -37.97 2.88 -36.55
N LYS A 265 -38.29 2.31 -35.38
CA LYS A 265 -39.24 1.18 -35.27
C LYS A 265 -40.72 1.55 -35.46
N LYS A 266 -41.10 2.84 -35.50
CA LYS A 266 -42.48 3.28 -35.79
C LYS A 266 -42.73 3.64 -37.26
N GLY A 267 -41.73 3.49 -38.14
CA GLY A 267 -41.80 3.95 -39.55
C GLY A 267 -42.24 2.92 -40.60
N ARG A 268 -42.67 1.70 -40.23
CA ARG A 268 -43.09 0.65 -41.18
C ARG A 268 -44.54 0.20 -40.98
N SER A 269 -45.46 1.10 -41.32
CA SER A 269 -46.86 0.78 -41.62
C SER A 269 -47.44 1.85 -42.57
N ARG A 270 -47.20 1.70 -43.88
CA ARG A 270 -47.88 2.48 -44.93
C ARG A 270 -49.11 1.71 -45.41
N PRO A 271 -50.31 2.33 -45.47
CA PRO A 271 -51.51 1.68 -45.98
C PRO A 271 -51.56 1.70 -47.50
N HIS A 272 -51.91 0.57 -48.12
CA HIS A 272 -52.12 0.50 -49.57
C HIS A 272 -53.58 0.85 -49.89
N LYS A 273 -53.89 2.15 -50.08
CA LYS A 273 -55.13 2.55 -50.77
C LYS A 273 -54.95 2.31 -52.27
N LYS A 274 -55.73 1.40 -52.88
CA LYS A 274 -56.02 1.42 -54.32
C LYS A 274 -57.34 2.14 -54.54
N ARG A 275 -57.37 3.07 -55.50
CA ARG A 275 -58.60 3.70 -56.02
C ARG A 275 -59.38 2.70 -56.87
N LYS A 276 -60.70 2.89 -56.95
CA LYS A 276 -61.64 2.20 -57.86
C LYS A 276 -61.65 2.83 -59.27
N TYR A 277 -62.35 2.14 -60.17
CA TYR A 277 -62.92 2.57 -61.47
C TYR A 277 -61.96 2.61 -62.67
N ALA A 278 -61.97 1.54 -63.47
CA ALA A 278 -63.01 1.35 -64.50
C ALA A 278 -63.63 -0.05 -64.33
#